data_AF-A0A7C2NFY1-F1
#
_entry.id   AF-A0A7C2NFY1-F1
#
_cell.length_a   1.000
_cell.length_b   1.000
_cell.length_c   1.000
_cell.angle_alpha   90.00
_cell.angle_beta   90.00
_cell.angle_gamma   90.00
#
_symmetry.space_group_name_H-M   'P 1'
#
loop_
_entity.id
_entity.type
_entity.pdbx_description
1 polymer ?
#
loop_
_entity_poly.entity_id
_entity_poly.type
_entity_poly.pdbx_seq_one_letter_code
_entity_poly.pdbx_strand_id
1 'polypeptide(L)' 'MNHAISKIDEDTELLNLLGMIYFELGDVNNAIKNFMKVLRINPSDGEAKEGLLLCNSIKN' A
#
# COMPACT_ATOMS: atom_id res chain seq x y z
N MET A 1 -22.10 -13.94 13.35
CA MET A 1 -21.59 -12.56 13.24
C MET A 1 -20.06 -12.60 13.29
N ASN A 2 -19.45 -12.47 12.11
CA ASN A 2 -18.16 -11.85 11.80
C ASN A 2 -16.96 -12.11 12.75
N HIS A 3 -16.48 -13.35 12.83
CA HIS A 3 -15.18 -13.65 13.45
C HIS A 3 -14.14 -14.16 12.42
N ALA A 4 -14.17 -13.56 11.22
CA ALA A 4 -13.31 -13.93 10.09
C ALA A 4 -12.42 -12.77 9.58
N ILE A 5 -12.21 -11.72 10.38
CA ILE A 5 -11.43 -10.52 9.98
C ILE A 5 -10.03 -10.51 10.63
N SER A 6 -9.82 -11.24 11.73
CA SER A 6 -8.65 -11.09 12.61
C SER A 6 -7.33 -11.73 12.13
N LYS A 7 -7.06 -11.86 10.83
CA LYS A 7 -5.75 -12.38 10.38
C LYS A 7 -5.23 -11.85 9.04
N ILE A 8 -5.98 -10.98 8.37
CA ILE A 8 -5.64 -10.48 7.03
C ILE A 8 -5.21 -9.00 7.05
N ASP A 9 -5.53 -8.25 8.11
CA ASP A 9 -5.24 -6.80 8.19
C ASP A 9 -3.81 -6.45 8.64
N GLU A 10 -3.10 -7.33 9.36
CA GLU A 10 -1.78 -7.00 9.94
C GLU A 10 -0.65 -6.82 8.91
N ASP A 11 -0.77 -7.38 7.70
CA ASP A 11 0.27 -7.25 6.66
C ASP A 11 -0.05 -6.10 5.69
N THR A 12 -1.32 -5.84 5.37
CA THR A 12 -1.72 -4.76 4.46
C THR A 12 -1.48 -3.38 5.05
N GLU A 13 -1.79 -3.17 6.33
CA GLU A 13 -1.52 -1.89 7.02
C GLU A 13 -0.02 -1.61 7.10
N LEU A 14 0.79 -2.62 7.46
CA LEU A 14 2.25 -2.48 7.54
C LEU A 14 2.87 -2.19 6.16
N LEU A 15 2.41 -2.87 5.11
CA LEU A 15 2.85 -2.63 3.75
C LEU A 15 2.42 -1.25 3.25
N ASN A 16 1.24 -0.75 3.62
CA ASN A 16 0.81 0.63 3.33
C ASN A 16 1.74 1.64 4.01
N LEU A 17 1.98 1.48 5.31
CA LEU A 17 2.88 2.36 6.05
C LEU A 17 4.30 2.35 5.46
N LEU A 18 4.82 1.17 5.11
CA LEU A 18 6.13 1.04 4.50
C LEU A 18 6.16 1.71 3.11
N GLY A 19 5.09 1.58 2.32
CA GLY A 19 4.92 2.30 1.06
C GLY A 19 4.98 3.81 1.23
N MET A 20 4.27 4.33 2.24
CA MET A 20 4.28 5.75 2.60
C MET A 20 5.67 6.23 3.05
N ILE A 21 6.36 5.47 3.91
CA ILE A 21 7.73 5.81 4.34
C ILE A 21 8.68 5.88 3.15
N TYR A 22 8.63 4.90 2.24
CA TYR A 22 9.47 4.94 1.04
C TYR A 22 9.13 6.13 0.13
N PHE A 23 7.84 6.49 0.03
CA PHE A 23 7.40 7.65 -0.72
C PHE A 23 7.96 8.96 -0.13
N GLU A 24 7.88 9.13 1.19
CA GLU A 24 8.44 10.29 1.90
C GLU A 24 9.97 10.37 1.79
N LEU A 25 10.66 9.23 1.72
CA LEU A 25 12.10 9.15 1.48
C LEU A 25 12.48 9.44 0.01
N GLY A 26 11.51 9.64 -0.88
CA GLY A 26 11.73 9.82 -2.31
C GLY A 26 12.07 8.53 -3.07
N ASP A 27 12.05 7.37 -2.40
CA ASP A 27 12.23 6.06 -3.01
C ASP A 27 10.90 5.57 -3.60
N VAL A 28 10.44 6.28 -4.63
CA VAL A 28 9.16 6.04 -5.31
C VAL A 28 9.06 4.60 -5.85
N ASN A 29 10.18 4.00 -6.26
CA ASN A 29 10.17 2.63 -6.78
C ASN A 29 9.82 1.61 -5.70
N ASN A 30 10.35 1.75 -4.49
CA ASN A 30 10.00 0.85 -3.38
C ASN A 30 8.63 1.18 -2.79
N ALA A 31 8.19 2.44 -2.84
CA ALA A 31 6.81 2.81 -2.49
C ALA A 31 5.79 2.05 -3.37
N ILE A 32 5.94 2.12 -4.70
CA ILE A 32 5.09 1.42 -5.67
C ILE A 32 5.05 -0.08 -5.38
N LYS A 33 6.19 -0.72 -5.13
CA LYS A 33 6.26 -2.16 -4.84
C LYS A 33 5.42 -2.54 -3.63
N ASN A 34 5.42 -1.74 -2.58
CA ASN A 34 4.66 -2.05 -1.36
C ASN A 34 3.17 -1.81 -1.56
N PHE A 35 2.75 -0.68 -2.15
CA PHE A 35 1.34 -0.46 -2.49
C PHE A 35 0.79 -1.54 -3.44
N MET A 36 1.57 -2.00 -4.41
CA MET A 36 1.17 -3.13 -5.26
C MET A 36 1.01 -4.44 -4.51
N LYS A 37 1.79 -4.70 -3.45
CA LYS A 37 1.59 -5.89 -2.61
C LYS A 37 0.27 -5.79 -1.84
N VAL A 38 -0.04 -4.62 -1.29
CA VAL A 38 -1.33 -4.37 -0.63
C VAL A 38 -2.48 -4.63 -1.59
N LEU A 39 -2.42 -4.09 -2.80
CA LEU A 39 -3.48 -4.28 -3.80
C LEU A 39 -3.59 -5.71 -4.35
N ARG A 40 -2.55 -6.55 -4.19
CA ARG A 40 -2.65 -8.00 -4.49
C ARG A 40 -3.41 -8.75 -3.40
N ILE A 41 -3.31 -8.31 -2.14
CA ILE A 41 -3.97 -8.92 -0.99
C ILE A 41 -5.40 -8.38 -0.87
N ASN A 42 -5.55 -7.06 -0.90
CA ASN A 42 -6.80 -6.32 -0.85
C ASN A 42 -6.89 -5.37 -2.06
N PRO A 43 -7.46 -5.82 -3.20
CA PRO A 43 -7.64 -4.98 -4.38
C PRO A 43 -8.58 -3.78 -4.16
N SER A 44 -9.36 -3.78 -3.08
CA SER A 44 -10.24 -2.67 -2.68
C SER A 44 -9.55 -1.61 -1.81
N ASP A 45 -8.31 -1.83 -1.37
CA ASP A 45 -7.59 -0.93 -0.47
C ASP A 45 -7.48 0.49 -1.04
N GLY A 46 -8.02 1.46 -0.31
CA GLY A 46 -8.09 2.86 -0.74
C GLY A 46 -6.74 3.57 -0.64
N GLU A 47 -6.05 3.38 0.49
CA GLU A 47 -4.76 3.99 0.77
C GLU A 47 -3.70 3.52 -0.23
N ALA A 48 -3.66 2.23 -0.54
CA ALA A 48 -2.72 1.69 -1.51
C ALA A 48 -2.97 2.21 -2.94
N LYS A 49 -4.24 2.41 -3.33
CA LYS A 49 -4.58 3.02 -4.63
C LYS A 49 -4.12 4.47 -4.69
N GLU A 50 -4.41 5.25 -3.65
CA GLU A 50 -4.01 6.64 -3.57
C GLU A 50 -2.48 6.78 -3.59
N GLY A 51 -1.77 6.01 -2.76
CA GLY A 51 -0.31 5.98 -2.74
C GLY A 51 0.30 5.60 -4.08
N LEU A 52 -0.28 4.62 -4.79
CA LEU A 52 0.18 4.24 -6.14
C LEU A 52 -0.05 5.35 -7.17
N LEU A 53 -1.20 6.05 -7.11
CA LEU A 53 -1.49 7.19 -7.98
C LEU A 53 -0.49 8.34 -7.75
N LEU A 54 -0.23 8.69 -6.49
CA LEU A 54 0.76 9.70 -6.12
C LEU A 54 2.15 9.33 -6.63
N CYS A 55 2.59 8.10 -6.39
CA CYS A 55 3.87 7.60 -6.89
C CYS A 55 4.01 7.72 -8.42
N ASN A 56 2.97 7.35 -9.16
CA ASN A 56 2.97 7.41 -10.63
C ASN A 56 2.96 8.86 -11.15
N SER A 57 2.39 9.81 -10.40
CA SER A 57 2.42 11.23 -10.78
C SER A 57 3.81 11.86 -10.70
N ILE A 58 4.69 11.36 -9.81
CA ILE A 58 6.06 11.86 -9.64
C ILE A 58 7.01 11.23 -10.68
N LYS A 59 6.69 10.02 -11.17
CA LYS A 59 7.55 9.30 -12.12
C LYS A 59 7.38 9.76 -13.58
N ASN A 60 6.38 10.61 -13.86
CA ASN A 60 6.09 11.16 -15.19
C ASN A 60 6.76 12.51 -15.43
#